data_AF-A0A953Z128-F1
#
_entry.id   AF-A0A953Z128-F1
#
_cell.length_a   1.000
_cell.length_b   1.000
_cell.length_c   1.000
_cell.angle_alpha   90.00
_cell.angle_beta   90.00
_cell.angle_gamma   90.00
#
_symmetry.space_group_name_H-M   'P 1'
#
loop_
_entity.id
_entity.type
_entity.pdbx_description
1 polymer ?
#
loop_
_entity_poly.entity_id
_entity_poly.type
_entity_poly.pdbx_seq_one_letter_code
_entity_poly.pdbx_strand_id
1 'polypeptide(L)'
;MKLTWLAAILGVLTLSGGLLAQKSDEVGIIYNESFQGSEEVAQAYAKARKIPSENILGIKTSVSEEVERWNYNDEIKAPVEAFLKKHEKIWALVTCYGVPLKVKETDRSDDKGPFDG
;
A
#
# COMPACT_ATOMS: atom_id res chain seq x y z
N MET A 1 -29.39 -45.22 -17.75
CA MET A 1 -29.95 -43.84 -17.72
C MET A 1 -29.80 -43.15 -16.35
N LYS A 2 -28.63 -43.17 -15.68
CA LYS A 2 -28.43 -42.44 -14.39
C LYS A 2 -26.99 -41.92 -14.16
N LEU A 3 -26.15 -41.84 -15.20
CA LEU A 3 -24.72 -41.47 -15.06
C LEU A 3 -24.30 -40.23 -15.88
N THR A 4 -25.25 -39.55 -16.52
CA THR A 4 -24.99 -38.32 -17.29
C THR A 4 -25.29 -37.04 -16.50
N TRP A 5 -25.87 -37.15 -15.30
CA TRP A 5 -26.31 -35.99 -14.50
C TRP A 5 -25.26 -35.50 -13.49
N LEU A 6 -24.22 -36.31 -13.20
CA LEU A 6 -23.13 -35.92 -12.29
C LEU A 6 -22.06 -35.05 -12.97
N ALA A 7 -21.86 -35.19 -14.28
CA ALA A 7 -20.92 -34.36 -15.03
C ALA A 7 -21.40 -32.90 -15.19
N ALA A 8 -22.72 -32.69 -15.17
CA ALA A 8 -23.32 -31.36 -15.29
C ALA A 8 -23.16 -30.51 -14.02
N ILE A 9 -22.99 -31.12 -12.84
CA ILE A 9 -22.79 -30.40 -11.58
C ILE A 9 -21.31 -30.03 -11.38
N LEU A 10 -20.38 -30.83 -11.90
CA LEU A 10 -18.95 -30.54 -11.82
C LEU A 10 -18.50 -29.41 -12.80
N GLY A 11 -19.24 -29.20 -13.89
CA GLY A 11 -18.98 -28.12 -14.84
C GLY A 11 -19.45 -26.72 -14.39
N VAL A 12 -20.29 -26.64 -13.35
CA VAL A 12 -20.90 -25.37 -12.90
C VAL A 12 -20.15 -24.74 -11.71
N LEU A 13 -19.22 -25.46 -11.05
CA LEU A 13 -18.51 -24.98 -9.87
C LEU A 13 -17.17 -24.28 -10.15
N THR A 14 -16.76 -24.14 -11.41
CA THR A 14 -15.47 -23.52 -11.79
C THR A 14 -15.58 -22.06 -12.23
N LEU A 15 -16.78 -21.46 -12.23
CA LEU A 15 -17.01 -20.07 -12.67
C LEU A 15 -17.15 -19.04 -11.52
N SER A 16 -16.74 -19.38 -10.30
CA SER A 16 -16.84 -18.45 -9.15
C SER A 16 -15.56 -17.64 -8.88
N GLY A 17 -14.54 -17.75 -9.74
CA GLY A 17 -13.24 -17.13 -9.52
C GLY A 17 -13.03 -15.85 -10.34
N GLY A 18 -13.15 -14.68 -9.69
CA GLY A 18 -12.28 -13.55 -10.06
C GLY A 18 -12.94 -12.31 -10.66
N LEU A 19 -14.09 -11.85 -10.18
CA LEU A 19 -14.57 -10.51 -10.48
C LEU A 19 -14.44 -9.64 -9.23
N LEU A 20 -13.48 -8.70 -9.27
CA LEU A 20 -13.17 -7.65 -8.28
C LEU A 20 -12.23 -8.01 -7.12
N ALA A 21 -11.34 -8.99 -7.28
CA ALA A 21 -10.15 -9.03 -6.42
C ALA A 21 -9.18 -7.95 -6.93
N GLN A 22 -8.91 -6.92 -6.11
CA GLN A 22 -7.92 -5.88 -6.39
C GLN A 22 -6.66 -6.51 -6.97
N LYS A 23 -6.30 -6.10 -8.19
CA LYS A 23 -5.19 -6.75 -8.87
C LYS A 23 -3.91 -6.39 -8.13
N SER A 24 -2.97 -7.31 -8.08
CA SER A 24 -1.74 -7.10 -7.31
C SER A 24 -0.85 -5.98 -7.89
N ASP A 25 -1.09 -5.54 -9.13
CA ASP A 25 -0.44 -4.38 -9.75
C ASP A 25 -1.06 -3.04 -9.33
N GLU A 26 -2.18 -3.06 -8.60
CA GLU A 26 -2.89 -1.87 -8.09
C GLU A 26 -2.51 -1.50 -6.64
N VAL A 27 -1.58 -2.24 -6.04
CA VAL A 27 -1.13 -2.04 -4.66
C VAL A 27 0.33 -1.60 -4.65
N GLY A 28 0.61 -0.49 -3.98
CA GLY A 28 1.95 -0.02 -3.64
C GLY A 28 2.29 -0.35 -2.19
N ILE A 29 3.54 -0.73 -1.92
CA ILE A 29 4.05 -0.97 -0.58
C ILE A 29 5.10 0.08 -0.23
N ILE A 30 5.02 0.65 0.96
CA ILE A 30 5.98 1.63 1.46
C ILE A 30 6.67 1.05 2.69
N TYR A 31 8.00 1.04 2.70
CA TYR A 31 8.80 0.63 3.85
C TYR A 31 9.81 1.71 4.24
N ASN A 32 10.23 1.71 5.51
CA ASN A 32 11.22 2.65 6.00
C ASN A 32 12.61 2.00 6.03
N GLU A 33 13.52 2.48 5.19
CA GLU A 33 14.92 2.01 5.13
C GLU A 33 15.68 2.22 6.45
N SER A 34 15.30 3.22 7.25
CA SER A 34 15.92 3.49 8.55
C SER A 34 15.49 2.51 9.64
N PHE A 35 14.40 1.75 9.42
CA PHE A 35 13.82 0.86 10.41
C PHE A 35 14.19 -0.60 10.11
N GLN A 36 14.93 -1.23 11.01
CA GLN A 36 15.36 -2.62 10.86
C GLN A 36 14.16 -3.57 10.78
N GLY A 37 14.10 -4.41 9.74
CA GLY A 37 13.00 -5.35 9.51
C GLY A 37 11.87 -4.82 8.62
N SER A 38 11.84 -3.52 8.30
CA SER A 38 10.76 -2.93 7.49
C SER A 38 10.78 -3.44 6.05
N GLU A 39 11.97 -3.52 5.45
CA GLU A 39 12.17 -4.02 4.09
C GLU A 39 11.78 -5.50 3.95
N GLU A 40 12.19 -6.32 4.91
CA GLU A 40 11.91 -7.76 4.92
C GLU A 40 10.40 -8.03 5.00
N VAL A 41 9.66 -7.23 5.80
CA VAL A 41 8.20 -7.28 5.87
C VAL A 41 7.58 -6.90 4.53
N ALA A 42 8.07 -5.84 3.89
CA ALA A 42 7.58 -5.41 2.59
C ALA A 42 7.77 -6.47 1.51
N GLN A 43 8.98 -7.06 1.44
CA GLN A 43 9.29 -8.11 0.49
C GLN A 43 8.46 -9.38 0.75
N ALA A 44 8.30 -9.77 2.02
CA ALA A 44 7.49 -10.93 2.41
C ALA A 44 6.01 -10.73 2.02
N TYR A 45 5.46 -9.54 2.27
CA TYR A 45 4.08 -9.20 1.91
C TYR A 45 3.89 -9.16 0.39
N ALA A 46 4.83 -8.53 -0.34
CA ALA A 46 4.81 -8.47 -1.79
C ALA A 46 4.78 -9.87 -2.41
N LYS A 47 5.64 -10.77 -1.92
CA LYS A 47 5.69 -12.17 -2.38
C LYS A 47 4.38 -12.92 -2.10
N ALA A 48 3.80 -12.75 -0.91
CA ALA A 48 2.55 -13.39 -0.53
C ALA A 48 1.36 -12.93 -1.40
N ARG A 49 1.36 -11.66 -1.82
CA ARG A 49 0.29 -11.04 -2.61
C ARG A 49 0.57 -10.94 -4.10
N LYS A 50 1.74 -11.42 -4.57
CA LYS A 50 2.20 -11.33 -5.96
C LYS A 50 2.23 -9.88 -6.47
N ILE A 51 2.59 -8.95 -5.58
CA ILE A 51 2.75 -7.54 -5.93
C ILE A 51 4.06 -7.38 -6.72
N PRO A 52 4.05 -6.69 -7.86
CA PRO A 52 5.27 -6.42 -8.63
C PRO A 52 6.32 -5.71 -7.76
N SER A 53 7.59 -6.08 -7.88
CA SER A 53 8.67 -5.44 -7.11
C SER A 53 8.82 -3.95 -7.43
N GLU A 54 8.41 -3.52 -8.62
CA GLU A 54 8.35 -2.10 -9.02
C GLU A 54 7.34 -1.29 -8.20
N ASN A 55 6.36 -1.94 -7.58
CA ASN A 55 5.37 -1.30 -6.72
C ASN A 55 5.83 -1.20 -5.25
N ILE A 56 7.12 -1.40 -4.96
CA ILE A 56 7.67 -1.29 -3.61
C ILE A 56 8.55 -0.03 -3.55
N LEU A 57 8.25 0.85 -2.59
CA LEU A 57 8.97 2.09 -2.34
C LEU A 57 9.66 2.03 -0.98
N GLY A 58 10.98 2.20 -0.98
CA GLY A 58 11.76 2.53 0.22
C GLY A 58 11.77 4.04 0.44
N ILE A 59 11.48 4.47 1.67
CA ILE A 59 11.67 5.85 2.12
C ILE A 59 12.68 5.87 3.26
N LYS A 60 13.45 6.95 3.36
CA LYS A 60 14.37 7.18 4.48
C LYS A 60 13.77 8.24 5.39
N THR A 61 13.22 7.81 6.52
CA THR A 61 12.64 8.74 7.50
C THR A 61 12.93 8.31 8.94
N SER A 62 12.39 9.05 9.91
CA SER A 62 12.53 8.75 11.34
C SER A 62 11.99 7.35 11.68
N VAL A 63 12.60 6.71 12.69
CA VAL A 63 12.11 5.45 13.28
C VAL A 63 11.04 5.68 14.35
N SER A 64 10.76 6.94 14.69
CA SER A 64 9.69 7.34 15.60
C SER A 64 8.34 7.30 14.89
N GLU A 65 7.28 6.90 15.60
CA GLU A 65 5.90 6.95 15.11
C GLU A 65 5.41 8.38 14.81
N GLU A 66 6.05 9.38 15.42
CA GLU A 66 5.78 10.79 15.23
C GLU A 66 6.95 11.48 14.50
N VAL A 67 6.62 12.24 13.45
CA VAL A 67 7.56 13.05 12.66
C VAL A 67 7.17 14.52 12.65
N GLU A 68 8.16 15.40 12.56
CA GLU A 68 7.94 16.83 12.32
C GLU A 68 7.33 17.04 10.92
N ARG A 69 6.53 18.12 10.77
CA ARG A 69 5.81 18.40 9.52
C ARG A 69 6.74 18.63 8.32
N TRP A 70 7.92 19.19 8.54
CA TRP A 70 8.90 19.40 7.47
C TRP A 70 9.53 18.07 7.02
N ASN A 71 9.92 17.18 7.95
CA ASN A 71 10.37 15.83 7.59
C ASN A 71 9.28 15.05 6.84
N TYR A 72 8.01 15.15 7.28
CA TYR A 72 6.91 14.51 6.56
C TYR A 72 6.83 14.98 5.09
N ASN A 73 6.95 16.29 4.84
CA ASN A 73 6.87 16.82 3.49
C ASN A 73 8.03 16.34 2.60
N ASP A 74 9.26 16.37 3.13
CA ASP A 74 10.48 16.12 2.34
C ASP A 74 10.81 14.63 2.22
N GLU A 75 10.64 13.87 3.31
CA GLU A 75 11.09 12.47 3.42
C GLU A 75 9.99 11.46 3.11
N ILE A 76 8.72 11.85 3.21
CA ILE A 76 7.57 10.95 3.02
C ILE A 76 6.70 11.41 1.84
N LYS A 77 6.12 12.60 1.93
CA LYS A 77 5.15 13.09 0.93
C LYS A 77 5.79 13.24 -0.45
N ALA A 78 6.91 13.97 -0.56
CA ALA A 78 7.58 14.17 -1.84
C ALA A 78 7.98 12.87 -2.56
N PRO A 79 8.64 11.88 -1.91
CA PRO A 79 8.97 10.62 -2.57
C PRO A 79 7.73 9.79 -2.90
N VAL A 80 6.70 9.76 -2.04
CA VAL A 80 5.44 9.04 -2.32
C VAL A 80 4.71 9.66 -3.52
N GLU A 81 4.63 10.98 -3.61
CA GLU A 81 4.04 11.66 -4.77
C GLU A 81 4.82 11.37 -6.06
N ALA A 82 6.16 11.40 -6.00
CA ALA A 82 7.00 11.09 -7.15
C ALA A 82 6.86 9.63 -7.59
N PHE A 83 6.67 8.71 -6.63
CA PHE A 83 6.40 7.31 -6.88
C PHE A 83 5.03 7.12 -7.54
N LEU A 84 3.94 7.65 -6.96
CA LEU A 84 2.60 7.53 -7.53
C LEU A 84 2.49 8.13 -8.94
N LYS A 85 3.21 9.22 -9.24
CA LYS A 85 3.27 9.80 -10.60
C LYS A 85 3.88 8.86 -11.64
N LYS A 86 4.77 7.94 -11.22
CA LYS A 86 5.36 6.93 -12.11
C LYS A 86 4.49 5.66 -12.22
N HIS A 87 3.60 5.44 -11.24
CA HIS A 87 2.79 4.24 -11.10
C HIS A 87 1.30 4.58 -11.07
N GLU A 88 0.75 4.96 -12.23
CA GLU A 88 -0.65 5.40 -12.39
C GLU A 88 -1.71 4.35 -12.01
N LYS A 89 -1.31 3.08 -11.90
CA LYS A 89 -2.20 1.95 -11.56
C LYS A 89 -2.37 1.74 -10.06
N ILE A 90 -1.54 2.37 -9.21
CA ILE A 90 -1.61 2.15 -7.76
C ILE A 90 -2.81 2.88 -7.19
N TRP A 91 -3.77 2.12 -6.66
CA TRP A 91 -4.99 2.62 -6.03
C TRP A 91 -4.97 2.51 -4.51
N ALA A 92 -4.12 1.62 -3.96
CA ALA A 92 -3.96 1.46 -2.52
C ALA A 92 -2.49 1.43 -2.12
N LEU A 93 -2.20 2.03 -0.97
CA LEU A 93 -0.89 1.99 -0.34
C LEU A 93 -0.93 1.16 0.94
N VAL A 94 0.07 0.29 1.10
CA VAL A 94 0.30 -0.50 2.30
C VAL A 94 1.58 0.01 2.95
N THR A 95 1.47 0.58 4.14
CA THR A 95 2.64 0.98 4.94
C THR A 95 3.12 -0.18 5.79
N CYS A 96 4.40 -0.51 5.68
CA CYS A 96 5.05 -1.48 6.55
C CYS A 96 5.41 -0.88 7.91
N TYR A 97 5.66 -1.76 8.88
CA TYR A 97 6.06 -1.35 10.22
C TYR A 97 7.33 -0.49 10.18
N GLY A 98 7.37 0.57 10.98
CA GLY A 98 8.45 1.55 10.99
C GLY A 98 8.23 2.77 10.09
N VAL A 99 7.15 2.80 9.29
CA VAL A 99 6.71 4.04 8.62
C VAL A 99 5.90 4.89 9.61
N PRO A 100 6.29 6.15 9.88
CA PRO A 100 5.59 7.01 10.83
C PRO A 100 4.13 7.23 10.47
N LEU A 101 3.23 7.12 11.46
CA LEU A 101 1.78 7.28 11.27
C LEU A 101 1.26 8.63 11.77
N LYS A 102 2.08 9.40 12.49
CA LYS A 102 1.69 10.69 13.07
C LYS A 102 2.61 11.80 12.60
N VAL A 103 2.01 12.92 12.21
CA VAL A 103 2.71 14.18 12.03
C VAL A 103 2.47 15.00 13.28
N LYS A 104 3.54 15.48 13.90
CA LYS A 104 3.47 16.33 15.09
C LYS A 104 2.59 17.54 14.81
N GLU A 105 1.71 17.84 15.76
CA GLU A 105 0.83 18.99 15.66
C GLU A 105 1.67 20.28 15.56
N THR A 106 1.36 21.11 14.57
CA THR A 106 1.78 22.51 14.52
C THR A 106 0.64 23.33 15.09
N ASP A 107 0.93 24.44 15.77
CA ASP A 107 -0.09 25.36 16.26
C ASP A 107 -1.10 25.64 15.14
N ARG A 108 -2.38 25.36 15.42
CA ARG A 108 -3.49 25.34 14.46
C ARG A 108 -3.81 26.72 13.87
N SER A 109 -3.04 27.75 14.18
CA SER A 109 -3.23 29.12 13.65
C SER A 109 -2.89 29.24 12.18
N ASP A 110 -2.01 28.38 11.65
CA ASP A 110 -1.40 28.56 10.33
C ASP A 110 -1.94 27.55 9.28
N ASP A 111 -2.70 26.54 9.73
CA ASP A 111 -3.26 25.48 8.88
C ASP A 111 -4.76 25.73 8.68
N LYS A 112 -5.13 26.45 7.61
CA LYS A 112 -6.53 26.53 7.18
C LYS A 112 -6.94 25.16 6.66
N GLY A 113 -7.78 24.47 7.42
CA GLY A 113 -8.32 23.19 7.00
C GLY A 113 -9.14 23.31 5.71
N PRO A 114 -9.32 22.20 4.96
CA PRO A 114 -10.13 22.19 3.72
C PRO A 114 -11.59 22.61 3.90
N PHE A 115 -12.05 22.70 5.16
CA PHE A 115 -13.42 23.01 5.55
C PHE A 115 -13.55 24.36 6.27
N ASP A 116 -12.45 25.11 6.44
CA ASP A 116 -12.44 26.40 7.15
C ASP A 116 -12.75 27.58 6.20
N GLY A 117 -13.68 27.36 5.27
CA GLY A 117 -14.17 28.33 4.29
C GLY A 117 -15.44 29.04 4.71
#